data_AF-A0A4R5GXH2-F1
#
_entry.id   AF-A0A4R5GXH2-F1
#
_cell.length_a   1.000
_cell.length_b   1.000
_cell.length_c   1.000
_cell.angle_alpha   90.00
_cell.angle_beta   90.00
_cell.angle_gamma   90.00
#
_symmetry.space_group_name_H-M   'P 1'
#
loop_
_entity.id
_entity.type
_entity.pdbx_description
1 polymer ?
#
loop_
_entity_poly.entity_id
_entity_poly.type
_entity_poly.pdbx_seq_one_letter_code
_entity_poly.pdbx_strand_id
1 'polypeptide(L)'
;MFSSRIKLLSLLAPIALFATTDASASYKRENLPIRPAHTYSIVARDKETGQLGAAVQSHWFSVGADVIWARPGVGAVATQSFIEVSYGPKGLDMMEEGASANKTLKTLLAKDEFENVRQVGMIDARGNTAVHTGSNAISAHCHIMGENFTVQANLMEKASVCQAMADAFRVSQSDLAGKMMAALQAAQKEGGDIRGKQSAAMLVVEGDKGTSLWQGRVVDLRVEDHKAPIEELTRLLHVSRTYAKMTDGDNLMTEGKVDEALAAYAEAETMMPENHEAIFWHAATLAAVDRVDESLPLFKKAFAMHPLWRELVPRLPASGLLPNDQSIIDKILAVK
;
A
#
# COMPACT_ATOMS: atom_id res chain seq x y z
N MET A 1 -74.63 30.93 -51.02
CA MET A 1 -75.61 29.89 -50.69
C MET A 1 -75.20 29.23 -49.39
N PHE A 2 -76.05 29.33 -48.36
CA PHE A 2 -76.12 28.59 -47.07
C PHE A 2 -74.81 28.23 -46.34
N SER A 3 -74.44 28.91 -45.26
CA SER A 3 -74.94 28.77 -43.87
C SER A 3 -74.41 27.55 -43.12
N SER A 4 -73.55 27.76 -42.11
CA SER A 4 -73.76 27.19 -40.77
C SER A 4 -72.92 27.90 -39.71
N ARG A 5 -73.55 28.14 -38.56
CA ARG A 5 -73.05 28.84 -37.36
C ARG A 5 -72.24 27.88 -36.47
N ILE A 6 -71.16 28.33 -35.86
CA ILE A 6 -70.63 27.71 -34.63
C ILE A 6 -70.43 28.79 -33.56
N LYS A 7 -70.99 28.50 -32.37
CA LYS A 7 -71.10 29.32 -31.17
C LYS A 7 -69.74 29.52 -30.50
N LEU A 8 -69.46 30.75 -30.08
CA LEU A 8 -68.42 31.08 -29.10
C LEU A 8 -69.04 30.92 -27.70
N LEU A 9 -68.59 29.94 -26.92
CA LEU A 9 -68.89 29.84 -25.49
C LEU A 9 -67.58 29.82 -24.71
N SER A 10 -67.43 30.81 -23.84
CA SER A 10 -66.43 30.95 -22.79
C SER A 10 -66.53 29.84 -21.76
N LEU A 11 -65.42 29.19 -21.39
CA LEU A 11 -65.27 28.53 -20.09
C LEU A 11 -63.91 28.86 -19.46
N LEU A 12 -64.00 29.21 -18.17
CA LEU A 12 -62.95 29.55 -17.23
C LEU A 12 -61.86 28.47 -17.12
N ALA A 13 -60.59 28.90 -17.12
CA ALA A 13 -59.45 28.08 -16.71
C ALA A 13 -59.22 28.25 -15.19
N PRO A 14 -59.01 27.17 -14.41
CA PRO A 14 -58.68 27.28 -13.00
C PRO A 14 -57.18 27.53 -12.81
N ILE A 15 -56.85 28.51 -11.99
CA ILE A 15 -55.49 28.78 -11.48
C ILE A 15 -55.15 27.67 -10.48
N ALA A 16 -54.23 26.78 -10.85
CA ALA A 16 -53.66 25.81 -9.93
C ALA A 16 -52.57 26.49 -9.08
N LEU A 17 -52.84 26.62 -7.78
CA LEU A 17 -51.85 26.98 -6.76
C LEU A 17 -50.79 25.87 -6.70
N PHE A 18 -49.59 26.13 -7.21
CA PHE A 18 -48.44 25.28 -6.92
C PHE A 18 -47.92 25.65 -5.53
N ALA A 19 -48.23 24.81 -4.54
CA ALA A 19 -47.54 24.83 -3.26
C ALA A 19 -46.10 24.37 -3.51
N THR A 20 -45.15 25.30 -3.43
CA THR A 20 -43.72 24.98 -3.39
C THR A 20 -43.43 24.32 -2.05
N THR A 21 -43.37 22.99 -2.03
CA THR A 21 -42.77 22.27 -0.91
C THR A 21 -41.27 22.55 -0.94
N ASP A 22 -40.79 23.31 0.03
CA ASP A 22 -39.38 23.49 0.33
C ASP A 22 -38.70 22.12 0.42
N ALA A 23 -37.94 21.77 -0.61
CA ALA A 23 -37.05 20.62 -0.59
C ALA A 23 -35.73 20.98 0.11
N SER A 24 -35.80 21.52 1.32
CA SER A 24 -34.67 21.48 2.25
C SER A 24 -34.73 20.16 3.00
N ALA A 25 -34.36 19.08 2.32
CA ALA A 25 -34.09 17.80 2.96
C ALA A 25 -32.79 17.94 3.76
N SER A 26 -32.91 18.55 4.95
CA SER A 26 -31.96 18.46 6.04
C SER A 26 -31.84 16.99 6.43
N TYR A 27 -30.87 16.30 5.82
CA TYR A 27 -30.45 14.97 6.28
C TYR A 27 -29.65 15.14 7.56
N LYS A 28 -30.32 15.43 8.68
CA LYS A 28 -29.76 15.16 10.01
C LYS A 28 -29.49 13.65 10.07
N ARG A 29 -28.22 13.25 9.92
CA ARG A 29 -27.77 11.90 10.26
C ARG A 29 -27.89 11.73 11.78
N GLU A 30 -29.08 11.41 12.27
CA GLU A 30 -29.26 10.98 13.65
C GLU A 30 -28.82 9.50 13.78
N ASN A 31 -27.77 9.29 14.58
CA ASN A 31 -27.50 8.09 15.40
C ASN A 31 -27.76 6.71 14.78
N LEU A 32 -27.26 6.43 13.57
CA LEU A 32 -27.04 5.04 13.16
C LEU A 32 -25.64 4.62 13.64
N PRO A 33 -25.49 3.48 14.34
CA PRO A 33 -24.17 2.99 14.73
C PRO A 33 -23.37 2.68 13.47
N ILE A 34 -22.36 3.51 13.18
CA ILE A 34 -21.36 3.22 12.16
C ILE A 34 -20.54 2.04 12.68
N ARG A 35 -20.17 1.11 11.79
CA ARG A 35 -19.30 -0.01 12.19
C ARG A 35 -17.87 0.51 12.28
N PRO A 36 -17.17 0.33 13.41
CA PRO A 36 -15.75 0.67 13.48
C PRO A 36 -14.94 -0.20 12.53
N ALA A 37 -13.86 0.35 12.00
CA ALA A 37 -12.76 -0.44 11.46
C ALA A 37 -11.91 -0.92 12.63
N HIS A 38 -12.07 -2.19 13.01
CA HIS A 38 -11.26 -2.78 14.06
C HIS A 38 -9.93 -3.20 13.50
N THR A 39 -8.85 -2.78 14.14
CA THR A 39 -7.59 -2.59 13.41
C THR A 39 -6.45 -2.52 14.39
N TYR A 40 -5.33 -3.13 14.02
CA TYR A 40 -4.04 -2.82 14.61
C TYR A 40 -3.10 -2.31 13.52
N SER A 41 -2.34 -1.28 13.85
CA SER A 41 -1.41 -0.65 12.91
C SER A 41 -0.17 -0.13 13.62
N ILE A 42 0.83 0.15 12.81
CA ILE A 42 2.11 0.75 13.20
C ILE A 42 2.41 1.89 12.23
N VAL A 43 2.93 3.00 12.75
CA VAL A 43 3.69 3.97 11.96
C VAL A 43 5.11 4.01 12.51
N ALA A 44 6.10 4.09 11.63
CA ALA A 44 7.49 3.99 12.03
C ALA A 44 8.42 4.77 11.11
N ARG A 45 9.60 5.09 11.64
CA ARG A 45 10.72 5.67 10.93
C ARG A 45 11.96 4.81 11.16
N ASP A 46 12.74 4.57 10.13
CA ASP A 46 14.08 4.04 10.31
C ASP A 46 15.07 5.19 10.49
N LYS A 47 15.86 5.14 11.56
CA LYS A 47 16.71 6.27 11.96
C LYS A 47 17.88 6.49 11.02
N GLU A 48 18.40 5.40 10.47
CA GLU A 48 19.62 5.36 9.65
C GLU A 48 19.34 5.78 8.22
N THR A 49 18.33 5.16 7.60
CA THR A 49 17.92 5.46 6.22
C THR A 49 16.99 6.67 6.12
N GLY A 50 16.32 7.03 7.21
CA GLY A 50 15.27 8.05 7.23
C GLY A 50 13.94 7.60 6.65
N GLN A 51 13.83 6.35 6.16
CA GLN A 51 12.59 5.80 5.62
C GLN A 51 11.44 5.95 6.60
N LEU A 52 10.25 6.16 6.07
CA LEU A 52 9.02 6.34 6.83
C LEU A 52 8.00 5.31 6.35
N GLY A 53 7.17 4.79 7.25
CA GLY A 53 6.19 3.80 6.85
C GLY A 53 5.02 3.65 7.80
N ALA A 54 3.99 3.01 7.26
CA ALA A 54 2.79 2.63 7.98
C ALA A 54 2.34 1.23 7.52
N ALA A 55 1.87 0.41 8.45
CA ALA A 55 1.36 -0.93 8.14
C ALA A 55 0.15 -1.27 9.01
N VAL A 56 -0.78 -2.06 8.48
CA VAL A 56 -2.10 -2.29 9.08
C VAL A 56 -2.64 -3.69 8.76
N GLN A 57 -3.43 -4.26 9.67
CA GLN A 57 -4.32 -5.40 9.42
C GLN A 57 -5.69 -5.15 10.04
N SER A 58 -6.75 -5.60 9.36
CA SER A 58 -8.13 -5.47 9.82
C SER A 58 -9.01 -6.64 9.36
N HIS A 59 -10.08 -6.94 10.07
CA HIS A 59 -11.23 -7.68 9.52
C HIS A 59 -12.21 -6.71 8.84
N TRP A 60 -11.70 -5.99 7.84
CA TRP A 60 -12.43 -5.04 7.00
C TRP A 60 -11.91 -5.18 5.58
N PHE A 61 -12.77 -4.99 4.58
CA PHE A 61 -12.33 -5.02 3.19
C PHE A 61 -11.44 -3.82 2.89
N SER A 62 -10.31 -4.06 2.22
CA SER A 62 -9.46 -3.03 1.64
C SER A 62 -8.95 -1.92 2.59
N VAL A 63 -8.51 -2.29 3.79
CA VAL A 63 -8.19 -1.32 4.86
C VAL A 63 -7.05 -0.34 4.50
N GLY A 64 -6.13 -0.73 3.61
CA GLY A 64 -4.92 0.04 3.33
C GLY A 64 -5.15 1.42 2.74
N ALA A 65 -6.15 1.57 1.86
CA ALA A 65 -6.40 2.81 1.14
C ALA A 65 -6.85 3.97 2.05
N ASP A 66 -7.51 3.63 3.16
CA ASP A 66 -8.13 4.61 4.05
C ASP A 66 -7.32 4.86 5.31
N VAL A 67 -6.66 3.82 5.84
CA VAL A 67 -6.00 3.87 7.14
C VAL A 67 -4.59 4.43 7.07
N ILE A 68 -3.77 3.98 6.12
CA ILE A 68 -2.32 4.25 6.11
C ILE A 68 -1.90 5.25 5.05
N TRP A 69 -1.01 6.17 5.44
CA TRP A 69 -0.51 7.23 4.60
C TRP A 69 0.96 7.49 4.93
N ALA A 70 1.77 7.78 3.91
CA ALA A 70 3.15 8.20 4.09
C ALA A 70 3.59 9.09 2.92
N ARG A 71 4.53 10.00 3.17
CA ARG A 71 5.13 10.89 2.16
C ARG A 71 6.65 10.97 2.38
N PRO A 72 7.47 10.78 1.31
CA PRO A 72 8.92 10.80 1.41
C PRO A 72 9.44 12.02 2.16
N GLY A 73 10.33 11.82 3.12
CA GLY A 73 10.94 12.88 3.93
C GLY A 73 9.97 13.79 4.70
N VAL A 74 8.69 13.41 4.84
CA VAL A 74 7.66 14.22 5.52
C VAL A 74 7.12 13.53 6.77
N GLY A 75 6.51 12.36 6.62
CA GLY A 75 5.93 11.63 7.75
C GLY A 75 5.09 10.41 7.34
N ALA A 76 4.51 9.76 8.34
CA ALA A 76 3.54 8.68 8.18
C ALA A 76 2.38 8.82 9.17
N VAL A 77 1.18 8.40 8.75
CA VAL A 77 -0.08 8.50 9.50
C VAL A 77 -0.86 7.19 9.38
N ALA A 78 -1.42 6.73 10.49
CA ALA A 78 -2.42 5.67 10.54
C ALA A 78 -3.67 6.19 11.27
N THR A 79 -4.83 6.24 10.60
CA THR A 79 -6.13 6.63 11.19
C THR A 79 -7.07 5.44 11.20
N GLN A 80 -7.58 5.03 12.36
CA GLN A 80 -8.32 3.78 12.57
C GLN A 80 -9.47 3.92 13.58
N SER A 81 -10.12 2.80 13.92
CA SER A 81 -11.38 2.77 14.67
C SER A 81 -12.50 3.40 13.84
N PHE A 82 -13.10 4.49 14.28
CA PHE A 82 -13.97 5.31 13.42
C PHE A 82 -13.08 6.30 12.67
N ILE A 83 -12.63 5.91 11.48
CA ILE A 83 -11.67 6.71 10.72
C ILE A 83 -12.21 8.09 10.35
N GLU A 84 -11.29 9.04 10.25
CA GLU A 84 -11.45 10.30 9.52
C GLU A 84 -10.33 10.33 8.47
N VAL A 85 -10.65 9.90 7.25
CA VAL A 85 -9.68 9.68 6.16
C VAL A 85 -8.83 10.92 5.93
N SER A 86 -9.41 12.12 6.08
CA SER A 86 -8.67 13.35 5.83
C SER A 86 -7.51 13.62 6.78
N TYR A 87 -7.39 12.92 7.91
CA TYR A 87 -6.23 13.02 8.81
C TYR A 87 -4.93 12.57 8.14
N GLY A 88 -5.01 11.61 7.21
CA GLY A 88 -3.87 11.14 6.42
C GLY A 88 -3.23 12.27 5.60
N PRO A 89 -3.89 12.73 4.53
CA PRO A 89 -3.34 13.76 3.65
C PRO A 89 -3.13 15.10 4.38
N LYS A 90 -4.09 15.59 5.17
CA LYS A 90 -3.93 16.87 5.88
C LYS A 90 -2.82 16.80 6.93
N GLY A 91 -2.66 15.65 7.58
CA GLY A 91 -1.58 15.45 8.55
C GLY A 91 -0.21 15.55 7.88
N LEU A 92 -0.05 14.92 6.72
CA LEU A 92 1.17 15.01 5.92
C LEU A 92 1.42 16.43 5.39
N ASP A 93 0.39 17.14 4.93
CA ASP A 93 0.53 18.54 4.47
C ASP A 93 1.04 19.46 5.60
N MET A 94 0.46 19.35 6.80
CA MET A 94 0.93 20.12 7.95
C MET A 94 2.36 19.78 8.36
N MET A 95 2.74 18.49 8.30
CA MET A 95 4.12 18.07 8.61
C MET A 95 5.10 18.57 7.54
N GLU A 96 4.68 18.61 6.28
CA GLU A 96 5.46 19.15 5.17
C GLU A 96 5.71 20.67 5.32
N GLU A 97 4.71 21.39 5.82
CA GLU A 97 4.78 22.81 6.23
C GLU A 97 5.61 23.05 7.51
N GLY A 98 6.12 21.97 8.13
CA GLY A 98 7.06 22.04 9.24
C GLY A 98 6.46 21.80 10.63
N ALA A 99 5.15 21.51 10.75
CA ALA A 99 4.58 21.09 12.02
C ALA A 99 5.19 19.75 12.48
N SER A 100 5.20 19.52 13.80
CA SER A 100 5.52 18.20 14.34
C SER A 100 4.30 17.30 14.35
N ALA A 101 4.48 15.98 14.35
CA ALA A 101 3.38 15.02 14.46
C ALA A 101 2.45 15.35 15.65
N ASN A 102 3.01 15.78 16.78
CA ASN A 102 2.23 16.17 17.97
C ASN A 102 1.36 17.42 17.72
N LYS A 103 1.94 18.47 17.13
CA LYS A 103 1.20 19.70 16.81
C LYS A 103 0.13 19.43 15.76
N THR A 104 0.46 18.65 14.73
CA THR A 104 -0.45 18.22 13.68
C THR A 104 -1.65 17.48 14.27
N LEU A 105 -1.42 16.41 15.04
CA LEU A 105 -2.49 15.60 15.61
C LEU A 105 -3.41 16.43 16.52
N LYS A 106 -2.84 17.25 17.42
CA LYS A 106 -3.64 18.16 18.28
C LYS A 106 -4.51 19.12 17.47
N THR A 107 -3.98 19.66 16.38
CA THR A 107 -4.71 20.62 15.54
C THR A 107 -5.86 19.95 14.79
N LEU A 108 -5.68 18.71 14.33
CA LEU A 108 -6.72 17.94 13.67
C LEU A 108 -7.84 17.56 14.65
N LEU A 109 -7.47 17.03 15.82
CA LEU A 109 -8.42 16.63 16.86
C LEU A 109 -9.25 17.81 17.39
N ALA A 110 -8.65 18.99 17.55
CA ALA A 110 -9.36 20.19 18.01
C ALA A 110 -10.50 20.64 17.06
N LYS A 111 -10.54 20.13 15.82
CA LYS A 111 -11.57 20.41 14.81
C LYS A 111 -12.54 19.24 14.60
N ASP A 112 -12.37 18.13 15.30
CA ASP A 112 -13.16 16.91 15.13
C ASP A 112 -14.07 16.68 16.32
N GLU A 113 -15.36 16.95 16.15
CA GLU A 113 -16.39 16.73 17.19
C GLU A 113 -16.52 15.27 17.60
N PHE A 114 -15.97 14.34 16.82
CA PHE A 114 -15.98 12.89 17.08
C PHE A 114 -14.60 12.37 17.45
N GLU A 115 -13.68 13.22 17.93
CA GLU A 115 -12.34 12.81 18.36
C GLU A 115 -12.36 11.60 19.33
N ASN A 116 -13.40 11.52 20.15
CA ASN A 116 -13.60 10.50 21.18
C ASN A 116 -13.78 9.08 20.61
N VAL A 117 -14.11 8.91 19.33
CA VAL A 117 -14.21 7.59 18.68
C VAL A 117 -13.03 7.31 17.73
N ARG A 118 -12.09 8.26 17.58
CA ARG A 118 -10.93 8.11 16.71
C ARG A 118 -9.81 7.33 17.39
N GLN A 119 -8.99 6.68 16.60
CA GLN A 119 -7.67 6.25 17.03
C GLN A 119 -6.65 6.55 15.94
N VAL A 120 -5.56 7.24 16.27
CA VAL A 120 -4.62 7.78 15.28
C VAL A 120 -3.19 7.65 15.77
N GLY A 121 -2.29 7.15 14.92
CA GLY A 121 -0.84 7.21 15.10
C GLY A 121 -0.19 8.11 14.03
N MET A 122 0.76 8.95 14.43
CA MET A 122 1.52 9.82 13.52
C MET A 122 3.01 9.83 13.89
N ILE A 123 3.85 9.93 12.87
CA ILE A 123 5.29 10.18 13.01
C ILE A 123 5.76 11.17 11.95
N ASP A 124 6.58 12.15 12.34
CA ASP A 124 7.20 13.08 11.40
C ASP A 124 8.62 12.63 11.00
N ALA A 125 9.18 13.24 9.95
CA ALA A 125 10.52 12.92 9.43
C ALA A 125 11.68 13.13 10.43
N ARG A 126 11.43 13.81 11.56
CA ARG A 126 12.41 13.98 12.66
C ARG A 126 12.26 12.90 13.74
N GLY A 127 11.32 11.97 13.58
CA GLY A 127 11.03 10.89 14.52
C GLY A 127 10.13 11.31 15.69
N ASN A 128 9.52 12.50 15.66
CA ASN A 128 8.54 12.86 16.69
C ASN A 128 7.27 12.07 16.46
N THR A 129 6.79 11.40 17.51
CA THR A 129 5.59 10.57 17.47
C THR A 129 4.41 11.26 18.14
N ALA A 130 3.20 10.92 17.71
CA ALA A 130 1.96 11.33 18.35
C ALA A 130 0.91 10.23 18.22
N VAL A 131 0.12 10.03 19.26
CA VAL A 131 -0.96 9.05 19.26
C VAL A 131 -2.19 9.61 19.94
N HIS A 132 -3.36 9.18 19.49
CA HIS A 132 -4.65 9.44 20.11
C HIS A 132 -5.46 8.16 20.16
N THR A 133 -6.07 7.88 21.30
CA THR A 133 -7.12 6.87 21.43
C THR A 133 -8.28 7.55 22.13
N GLY A 134 -9.37 7.79 21.40
CA GLY A 134 -10.55 8.44 21.94
C GLY A 134 -11.20 7.62 23.06
N SER A 135 -11.88 8.30 23.98
CA SER A 135 -12.47 7.71 25.18
C SER A 135 -13.57 6.67 24.91
N ASN A 136 -14.14 6.68 23.71
CA ASN A 136 -15.19 5.79 23.24
C ASN A 136 -14.68 4.75 22.22
N ALA A 137 -13.35 4.60 22.09
CA ALA A 137 -12.78 3.47 21.39
C ALA A 137 -13.25 2.16 22.04
N ILE A 138 -13.56 1.14 21.24
CA ILE A 138 -14.04 -0.12 21.79
C ILE A 138 -12.94 -0.78 22.63
N SER A 139 -13.33 -1.34 23.78
CA SER A 139 -12.49 -2.05 24.75
C SER A 139 -11.47 -3.01 24.13
N ALA A 140 -10.42 -3.31 24.89
CA ALA A 140 -9.18 -3.91 24.38
C ALA A 140 -8.52 -3.04 23.29
N HIS A 141 -8.67 -1.71 23.44
CA HIS A 141 -7.84 -0.74 22.75
C HIS A 141 -6.54 -0.48 23.51
N CYS A 142 -5.49 -0.16 22.78
CA CYS A 142 -4.20 0.21 23.34
C CYS A 142 -3.44 1.10 22.38
N HIS A 143 -2.42 1.78 22.89
CA HIS A 143 -1.36 2.33 22.08
C HIS A 143 -0.03 2.31 22.85
N ILE A 144 1.08 2.32 22.13
CA ILE A 144 2.42 2.53 22.67
C ILE A 144 3.16 3.50 21.75
N MET A 145 3.74 4.53 22.35
CA MET A 145 4.71 5.40 21.69
C MET A 145 6.12 4.91 22.03
N GLY A 146 6.93 4.64 21.02
CA GLY A 146 8.34 4.29 21.17
C GLY A 146 9.26 5.27 20.45
N GLU A 147 10.56 5.04 20.55
CA GLU A 147 11.54 5.80 19.75
C GLU A 147 11.34 5.43 18.27
N ASN A 148 11.02 6.43 17.44
CA ASN A 148 10.76 6.27 16.00
C ASN A 148 9.58 5.36 15.61
N PHE A 149 8.60 5.09 16.50
CA PHE A 149 7.37 4.41 16.10
C PHE A 149 6.19 4.66 17.04
N THR A 150 4.98 4.44 16.55
CA THR A 150 3.81 4.17 17.39
C THR A 150 3.10 2.91 16.94
N VAL A 151 2.53 2.17 17.89
CA VAL A 151 1.59 1.09 17.61
C VAL A 151 0.27 1.40 18.30
N GLN A 152 -0.83 1.04 17.64
CA GLN A 152 -2.18 1.30 18.11
C GLN A 152 -3.11 0.18 17.68
N ALA A 153 -4.02 -0.20 18.56
CA ALA A 153 -5.01 -1.23 18.28
C ALA A 153 -6.33 -0.93 18.99
N ASN A 154 -7.45 -1.42 18.42
CA ASN A 154 -8.78 -1.37 19.03
C ASN A 154 -9.58 -2.63 18.72
N LEU A 155 -10.43 -3.05 19.67
CA LEU A 155 -11.19 -4.30 19.61
C LEU A 155 -10.33 -5.53 19.35
N MET A 156 -9.27 -5.65 20.13
CA MET A 156 -8.42 -6.83 20.10
C MET A 156 -9.02 -7.97 20.93
N GLU A 157 -8.66 -9.21 20.61
CA GLU A 157 -8.96 -10.37 21.46
C GLU A 157 -8.32 -10.22 22.86
N LYS A 158 -7.12 -9.61 22.92
CA LYS A 158 -6.37 -9.40 24.16
C LYS A 158 -5.83 -7.97 24.27
N ALA A 159 -5.77 -7.45 25.49
CA ALA A 159 -5.19 -6.14 25.77
C ALA A 159 -3.65 -6.07 25.57
N SER A 160 -2.97 -7.24 25.49
CA SER A 160 -1.53 -7.38 25.31
C SER A 160 -1.03 -7.13 23.89
N VAL A 161 -1.92 -6.98 22.90
CA VAL A 161 -1.54 -6.87 21.47
C VAL A 161 -0.52 -5.76 21.20
N CYS A 162 -0.74 -4.53 21.68
CA CYS A 162 0.22 -3.44 21.42
C CYS A 162 1.59 -3.71 22.03
N GLN A 163 1.65 -4.37 23.20
CA GLN A 163 2.92 -4.74 23.82
C GLN A 163 3.67 -5.75 22.94
N ALA A 164 2.99 -6.79 22.45
CA ALA A 164 3.56 -7.76 21.53
C ALA A 164 4.08 -7.10 20.23
N MET A 165 3.32 -6.15 19.66
CA MET A 165 3.76 -5.39 18.49
C MET A 165 5.02 -4.58 18.76
N ALA A 166 5.02 -3.81 19.85
CA ALA A 166 6.13 -2.93 20.20
C ALA A 166 7.42 -3.72 20.48
N ASP A 167 7.31 -4.85 21.18
CA ASP A 167 8.46 -5.70 21.49
C ASP A 167 9.02 -6.36 20.23
N ALA A 168 8.16 -6.89 19.35
CA ALA A 168 8.59 -7.46 18.07
C ALA A 168 9.28 -6.42 17.17
N PHE A 169 8.76 -5.18 17.12
CA PHE A 169 9.39 -4.10 16.36
C PHE A 169 10.79 -3.75 16.91
N ARG A 170 10.93 -3.63 18.24
CA ARG A 170 12.19 -3.26 18.90
C ARG A 170 13.30 -4.29 18.72
N VAL A 171 12.97 -5.58 18.77
CA VAL A 171 13.98 -6.65 18.68
C VAL A 171 14.35 -7.03 17.25
N SER A 172 13.49 -6.70 16.28
CA SER A 172 13.72 -7.03 14.87
C SER A 172 14.93 -6.29 14.30
N GLN A 173 15.82 -7.04 13.65
CA GLN A 173 17.04 -6.54 12.99
C GLN A 173 16.86 -6.37 11.48
N SER A 174 15.62 -6.45 10.96
CA SER A 174 15.33 -6.22 9.54
C SER A 174 15.37 -4.73 9.18
N ASP A 175 15.22 -4.43 7.88
CA ASP A 175 14.83 -3.12 7.39
C ASP A 175 13.46 -2.66 7.97
N LEU A 176 13.05 -1.42 7.66
CA LEU A 176 11.80 -0.85 8.18
C LEU A 176 10.57 -1.70 7.86
N ALA A 177 10.47 -2.18 6.61
CA ALA A 177 9.39 -3.05 6.16
C ALA A 177 9.34 -4.35 6.96
N GLY A 178 10.47 -5.02 7.18
CA GLY A 178 10.57 -6.24 7.97
C GLY A 178 10.28 -6.02 9.46
N LYS A 179 10.72 -4.90 10.04
CA LYS A 179 10.38 -4.52 11.42
C LYS A 179 8.87 -4.33 11.59
N MET A 180 8.21 -3.62 10.66
CA MET A 180 6.76 -3.45 10.68
C MET A 180 6.01 -4.78 10.42
N MET A 181 6.52 -5.63 9.54
CA MET A 181 5.96 -6.98 9.31
C MET A 181 6.00 -7.81 10.59
N ALA A 182 7.13 -7.80 11.32
CA ALA A 182 7.26 -8.50 12.60
C ALA A 182 6.24 -8.00 13.64
N ALA A 183 5.98 -6.69 13.68
CA ALA A 183 4.95 -6.12 14.55
C ALA A 183 3.55 -6.65 14.19
N LEU A 184 3.17 -6.69 12.91
CA LEU A 184 1.87 -7.21 12.50
C LEU A 184 1.72 -8.72 12.79
N GLN A 185 2.77 -9.50 12.53
CA GLN A 185 2.79 -10.93 12.85
C GLN A 185 2.64 -11.19 14.36
N ALA A 186 3.29 -10.37 15.20
CA ALA A 186 3.16 -10.45 16.64
C ALA A 186 1.75 -10.12 17.13
N ALA A 187 1.11 -9.09 16.56
CA ALA A 187 -0.30 -8.79 16.84
C ALA A 187 -1.23 -9.95 16.50
N GLN A 188 -1.10 -10.52 15.29
CA GLN A 188 -1.93 -11.67 14.88
C GLN A 188 -1.74 -12.86 15.82
N LYS A 189 -0.49 -13.15 16.22
CA LYS A 189 -0.17 -14.23 17.15
C LYS A 189 -0.72 -13.99 18.55
N GLU A 190 -0.79 -12.74 18.99
CA GLU A 190 -1.32 -12.35 20.31
C GLU A 190 -2.86 -12.32 20.35
N GLY A 191 -3.52 -12.54 19.20
CA GLY A 191 -4.97 -12.68 19.07
C GLY A 191 -5.58 -11.70 18.05
N GLY A 192 -4.91 -10.57 17.80
CA GLY A 192 -5.33 -9.59 16.81
C GLY A 192 -6.78 -9.12 17.00
N ASP A 193 -7.44 -8.80 15.87
CA ASP A 193 -8.84 -8.38 15.82
C ASP A 193 -9.78 -9.55 16.20
N ILE A 194 -10.67 -9.35 17.18
CA ILE A 194 -11.54 -10.43 17.72
C ILE A 194 -12.49 -11.03 16.68
N ARG A 195 -12.69 -10.33 15.56
CA ARG A 195 -13.55 -10.78 14.45
C ARG A 195 -12.81 -11.71 13.49
N GLY A 196 -11.48 -11.78 13.59
CA GLY A 196 -10.60 -12.53 12.70
C GLY A 196 -9.74 -11.61 11.83
N LYS A 197 -9.46 -12.06 10.60
CA LYS A 197 -8.55 -11.39 9.67
C LYS A 197 -9.13 -11.37 8.25
N GLN A 198 -8.95 -10.27 7.54
CA GLN A 198 -9.46 -10.11 6.17
C GLN A 198 -8.49 -9.37 5.23
N SER A 199 -7.98 -8.20 5.64
CA SER A 199 -7.10 -7.39 4.80
C SER A 199 -5.87 -6.91 5.57
N ALA A 200 -4.80 -6.62 4.84
CA ALA A 200 -3.57 -6.04 5.38
C ALA A 200 -2.88 -5.18 4.33
N ALA A 201 -2.12 -4.18 4.76
CA ALA A 201 -1.36 -3.31 3.86
C ALA A 201 -0.09 -2.78 4.51
N MET A 202 0.88 -2.42 3.69
CA MET A 202 2.14 -1.80 4.09
C MET A 202 2.57 -0.76 3.06
N LEU A 203 2.90 0.42 3.54
CA LEU A 203 3.48 1.52 2.77
C LEU A 203 4.78 1.94 3.44
N VAL A 204 5.88 1.90 2.69
CA VAL A 204 7.19 2.43 3.07
C VAL A 204 7.67 3.38 1.99
N VAL A 205 8.12 4.56 2.41
CA VAL A 205 8.63 5.60 1.54
C VAL A 205 10.03 6.02 1.93
N GLU A 206 10.74 6.60 0.98
CA GLU A 206 12.10 7.10 1.16
C GLU A 206 12.19 8.23 2.21
N GLY A 207 13.38 8.38 2.78
CA GLY A 207 13.66 9.43 3.77
C GLY A 207 13.89 10.82 3.17
N ASP A 208 14.13 10.90 1.86
CA ASP A 208 14.39 12.16 1.16
C ASP A 208 13.10 12.86 0.73
N LYS A 209 12.97 14.12 1.13
CA LYS A 209 11.85 15.01 0.75
C LYS A 209 11.91 15.42 -0.73
N GLY A 210 13.09 15.35 -1.35
CA GLY A 210 13.29 15.64 -2.78
C GLY A 210 12.71 14.57 -3.71
N THR A 211 12.44 13.37 -3.20
CA THR A 211 11.94 12.25 -4.00
C THR A 211 10.45 12.39 -4.26
N SER A 212 10.06 12.29 -5.54
CA SER A 212 8.65 12.30 -5.93
C SER A 212 7.89 11.11 -5.32
N LEU A 213 6.57 11.25 -5.11
CA LEU A 213 5.75 10.19 -4.51
C LEU A 213 5.74 8.88 -5.29
N TRP A 214 5.94 8.90 -6.62
CA TRP A 214 5.93 7.70 -7.45
C TRP A 214 7.31 7.02 -7.53
N GLN A 215 8.40 7.75 -7.30
CA GLN A 215 9.76 7.18 -7.22
C GLN A 215 10.12 6.79 -5.78
N GLY A 216 9.60 7.51 -4.79
CA GLY A 216 9.96 7.36 -3.38
C GLY A 216 9.16 6.30 -2.64
N ARG A 217 8.42 5.43 -3.33
CA ARG A 217 7.75 4.27 -2.72
C ARG A 217 8.69 3.07 -2.74
N VAL A 218 9.17 2.70 -1.55
CA VAL A 218 10.02 1.52 -1.35
C VAL A 218 9.17 0.25 -1.27
N VAL A 219 8.03 0.34 -0.59
CA VAL A 219 7.03 -0.73 -0.48
C VAL A 219 5.65 -0.10 -0.57
N ASP A 220 4.77 -0.61 -1.42
CA ASP A 220 3.34 -0.27 -1.44
C ASP A 220 2.55 -1.52 -1.79
N LEU A 221 2.19 -2.29 -0.75
CA LEU A 221 1.60 -3.61 -0.88
C LEU A 221 0.27 -3.67 -0.15
N ARG A 222 -0.72 -4.29 -0.80
CA ARG A 222 -2.08 -4.41 -0.29
C ARG A 222 -2.62 -5.81 -0.53
N VAL A 223 -3.23 -6.36 0.50
CA VAL A 223 -4.06 -7.56 0.47
C VAL A 223 -5.46 -7.12 0.85
N GLU A 224 -6.32 -6.89 -0.15
CA GLU A 224 -7.61 -6.26 0.06
C GLU A 224 -8.66 -7.23 0.67
N ASP A 225 -8.51 -8.53 0.39
CA ASP A 225 -9.33 -9.63 0.94
C ASP A 225 -8.58 -10.96 0.85
N HIS A 226 -8.28 -11.59 1.98
CA HIS A 226 -7.66 -12.91 2.05
C HIS A 226 -7.93 -13.57 3.41
N LYS A 227 -8.05 -14.90 3.44
CA LYS A 227 -8.21 -15.66 4.70
C LYS A 227 -6.98 -15.60 5.61
N ALA A 228 -5.83 -15.26 5.05
CA ALA A 228 -4.53 -15.22 5.70
C ALA A 228 -3.74 -13.98 5.21
N PRO A 229 -4.19 -12.76 5.55
CA PRO A 229 -3.68 -11.54 4.92
C PRO A 229 -2.25 -11.19 5.34
N ILE A 230 -1.82 -11.52 6.56
CA ILE A 230 -0.43 -11.31 6.99
C ILE A 230 0.52 -12.28 6.28
N GLU A 231 0.10 -13.53 6.13
CA GLU A 231 0.87 -14.54 5.40
C GLU A 231 1.02 -14.13 3.92
N GLU A 232 -0.06 -13.64 3.31
CA GLU A 232 -0.04 -13.15 1.93
C GLU A 232 0.77 -11.85 1.78
N LEU A 233 0.65 -10.90 2.70
CA LEU A 233 1.46 -9.68 2.69
C LEU A 233 2.95 -10.00 2.88
N THR A 234 3.29 -11.03 3.67
CA THR A 234 4.66 -11.53 3.81
C THR A 234 5.19 -12.09 2.49
N ARG A 235 4.37 -12.89 1.79
CA ARG A 235 4.70 -13.41 0.45
C ARG A 235 4.91 -12.25 -0.54
N LEU A 236 4.01 -11.28 -0.57
CA LEU A 236 4.10 -10.11 -1.45
C LEU A 236 5.33 -9.25 -1.15
N LEU A 237 5.72 -9.09 0.13
CA LEU A 237 6.94 -8.38 0.49
C LEU A 237 8.19 -9.08 -0.06
N HIS A 238 8.22 -10.41 -0.01
CA HIS A 238 9.29 -11.19 -0.63
C HIS A 238 9.33 -10.98 -2.14
N VAL A 239 8.19 -11.12 -2.83
CA VAL A 239 8.07 -10.87 -4.27
C VAL A 239 8.52 -9.46 -4.64
N SER A 240 8.04 -8.45 -3.92
CA SER A 240 8.39 -7.05 -4.16
C SER A 240 9.89 -6.81 -4.08
N ARG A 241 10.58 -7.41 -3.10
CA ARG A 241 12.04 -7.29 -2.95
C ARG A 241 12.79 -7.97 -4.09
N THR A 242 12.31 -9.12 -4.55
CA THR A 242 12.89 -9.80 -5.72
C THR A 242 12.77 -8.94 -6.99
N TYR A 243 11.61 -8.33 -7.23
CA TYR A 243 11.42 -7.45 -8.39
C TYR A 243 12.22 -6.14 -8.26
N ALA A 244 12.38 -5.61 -7.05
CA ALA A 244 13.28 -4.48 -6.82
C ALA A 244 14.72 -4.82 -7.23
N LYS A 245 15.22 -6.02 -6.89
CA LYS A 245 16.54 -6.49 -7.33
C LYS A 245 16.67 -6.65 -8.83
N MET A 246 15.61 -7.11 -9.52
CA MET A 246 15.61 -7.14 -10.99
C MET A 246 15.67 -5.73 -11.58
N THR A 247 14.91 -4.80 -11.00
CA THR A 247 14.89 -3.38 -11.42
C THR A 247 16.26 -2.73 -11.20
N ASP A 248 16.95 -3.04 -10.09
CA ASP A 248 18.33 -2.61 -9.86
C ASP A 248 19.25 -3.12 -10.97
N GLY A 249 19.08 -4.38 -11.38
CA GLY A 249 19.77 -4.95 -12.54
C GLY A 249 19.53 -4.17 -13.84
N ASP A 250 18.27 -3.83 -14.15
CA ASP A 250 17.90 -3.05 -15.34
C ASP A 250 18.54 -1.65 -15.32
N ASN A 251 18.55 -1.00 -14.15
CA ASN A 251 19.16 0.31 -13.95
C ASN A 251 20.68 0.25 -14.14
N LEU A 252 21.35 -0.71 -13.51
CA LEU A 252 22.79 -0.95 -13.65
C LEU A 252 23.17 -1.25 -15.10
N MET A 253 22.32 -1.98 -15.82
CA MET A 253 22.51 -2.23 -17.24
C MET A 253 22.41 -0.93 -18.05
N THR A 254 21.44 -0.08 -17.75
CA THR A 254 21.33 1.25 -18.40
C THR A 254 22.57 2.12 -18.15
N GLU A 255 23.23 1.95 -17.01
CA GLU A 255 24.49 2.62 -16.67
C GLU A 255 25.74 1.96 -17.29
N GLY A 256 25.61 0.83 -17.98
CA GLY A 256 26.72 0.06 -18.55
C GLY A 256 27.49 -0.80 -17.54
N LYS A 257 26.99 -0.95 -16.31
CA LYS A 257 27.60 -1.77 -15.24
C LYS A 257 27.16 -3.23 -15.35
N VAL A 258 27.60 -3.89 -16.42
CA VAL A 258 27.14 -5.23 -16.81
C VAL A 258 27.31 -6.27 -15.69
N ASP A 259 28.49 -6.36 -15.07
CA ASP A 259 28.75 -7.38 -14.05
C ASP A 259 27.93 -7.19 -12.78
N GLU A 260 27.71 -5.94 -12.38
CA GLU A 260 26.84 -5.60 -11.23
C GLU A 260 25.37 -5.93 -11.55
N ALA A 261 24.92 -5.64 -12.77
CA ALA A 261 23.58 -5.98 -13.23
C ALA A 261 23.33 -7.50 -13.18
N LEU A 262 24.27 -8.29 -13.70
CA LEU A 262 24.19 -9.76 -13.69
C LEU A 262 24.20 -10.32 -12.26
N ALA A 263 24.96 -9.73 -11.34
CA ALA A 263 24.93 -10.10 -9.93
C ALA A 263 23.54 -9.84 -9.29
N ALA A 264 22.90 -8.70 -9.62
CA ALA A 264 21.56 -8.37 -9.14
C ALA A 264 20.49 -9.35 -9.65
N TYR A 265 20.53 -9.72 -10.93
CA TYR A 265 19.62 -10.73 -11.48
C TYR A 265 19.85 -12.13 -10.88
N ALA A 266 21.10 -12.53 -10.66
CA ALA A 266 21.42 -13.80 -10.02
C ALA A 266 20.94 -13.84 -8.55
N GLU A 267 21.03 -12.73 -7.82
CA GLU A 267 20.45 -12.59 -6.48
C GLU A 267 18.93 -12.74 -6.53
N ALA A 268 18.25 -12.05 -7.47
CA ALA A 268 16.80 -12.15 -7.64
C ALA A 268 16.34 -13.59 -7.96
N GLU A 269 17.05 -14.30 -8.86
CA GLU A 269 16.80 -15.71 -9.16
C GLU A 269 16.96 -16.60 -7.91
N THR A 270 17.98 -16.33 -7.09
CA THR A 270 18.22 -17.08 -5.85
C THR A 270 17.11 -16.83 -4.83
N MET A 271 16.57 -15.61 -4.77
CA MET A 271 15.45 -15.26 -3.89
C MET A 271 14.14 -15.94 -4.29
N MET A 272 13.88 -16.10 -5.59
CA MET A 272 12.67 -16.77 -6.10
C MET A 272 12.99 -17.72 -7.26
N PRO A 273 13.51 -18.93 -6.98
CA PRO A 273 13.90 -19.89 -8.02
C PRO A 273 12.70 -20.43 -8.84
N GLU A 274 11.47 -20.25 -8.35
CA GLU A 274 10.22 -20.57 -9.02
C GLU A 274 9.68 -19.44 -9.93
N ASN A 275 10.29 -18.25 -9.90
CA ASN A 275 9.90 -17.13 -10.75
C ASN A 275 10.54 -17.26 -12.14
N HIS A 276 9.78 -17.83 -13.08
CA HIS A 276 10.23 -18.00 -14.47
C HIS A 276 10.55 -16.68 -15.19
N GLU A 277 10.00 -15.55 -14.73
CA GLU A 277 10.26 -14.23 -15.31
C GLU A 277 11.63 -13.69 -14.91
N ALA A 278 12.01 -13.83 -13.62
CA ALA A 278 13.35 -13.47 -13.14
C ALA A 278 14.46 -14.24 -13.90
N ILE A 279 14.26 -15.55 -14.07
CA ILE A 279 15.19 -16.42 -14.79
C ILE A 279 15.28 -16.02 -16.27
N PHE A 280 14.14 -15.74 -16.90
CA PHE A 280 14.08 -15.37 -18.31
C PHE A 280 14.83 -14.06 -18.57
N TRP A 281 14.60 -13.02 -17.77
CA TRP A 281 15.28 -11.74 -17.96
C TRP A 281 16.77 -11.80 -17.64
N HIS A 282 17.19 -12.59 -16.66
CA HIS A 282 18.62 -12.89 -16.45
C HIS A 282 19.25 -13.52 -17.71
N ALA A 283 18.59 -14.50 -18.32
CA ALA A 283 19.06 -15.14 -19.56
C ALA A 283 19.11 -14.15 -20.73
N ALA A 284 18.07 -13.33 -20.88
CA ALA A 284 17.98 -12.34 -21.95
C ALA A 284 19.11 -11.30 -21.84
N THR A 285 19.38 -10.79 -20.63
CA THR A 285 20.49 -9.85 -20.41
C THR A 285 21.83 -10.48 -20.74
N LEU A 286 22.10 -11.72 -20.33
CA LEU A 286 23.34 -12.44 -20.71
C LEU A 286 23.50 -12.53 -22.23
N ALA A 287 22.44 -12.91 -22.94
CA ALA A 287 22.48 -12.99 -24.40
C ALA A 287 22.67 -11.61 -25.06
N ALA A 288 22.08 -10.54 -24.49
CA ALA A 288 22.22 -9.18 -24.99
C ALA A 288 23.64 -8.60 -24.83
N VAL A 289 24.43 -9.12 -23.88
CA VAL A 289 25.84 -8.72 -23.66
C VAL A 289 26.84 -9.74 -24.20
N ASP A 290 26.47 -10.45 -25.27
CA ASP A 290 27.29 -11.45 -25.98
C ASP A 290 27.73 -12.68 -25.15
N ARG A 291 27.08 -12.93 -24.00
CA ARG A 291 27.30 -14.12 -23.14
C ARG A 291 26.28 -15.22 -23.44
N VAL A 292 26.09 -15.51 -24.72
CA VAL A 292 25.03 -16.41 -25.21
C VAL A 292 25.12 -17.81 -24.59
N ASP A 293 26.31 -18.41 -24.53
CA ASP A 293 26.46 -19.78 -23.98
C ASP A 293 26.07 -19.89 -22.50
N GLU A 294 26.29 -18.83 -21.74
CA GLU A 294 25.89 -18.75 -20.33
C GLU A 294 24.39 -18.54 -20.15
N SER A 295 23.72 -17.94 -21.14
CA SER A 295 22.26 -17.76 -21.11
C SER A 295 21.47 -19.06 -21.36
N LEU A 296 22.03 -20.02 -22.09
CA LEU A 296 21.29 -21.20 -22.57
C LEU A 296 20.72 -22.09 -21.45
N PRO A 297 21.44 -22.37 -20.35
CA PRO A 297 20.88 -23.13 -19.22
C PRO A 297 19.70 -22.41 -18.57
N LEU A 298 19.73 -21.08 -18.51
CA LEU A 298 18.66 -20.27 -17.93
C LEU A 298 17.45 -20.20 -18.86
N PHE A 299 17.64 -20.03 -20.17
CA PHE A 299 16.54 -20.14 -21.14
C PHE A 299 15.89 -21.52 -21.08
N LYS A 300 16.67 -22.59 -21.01
CA LYS A 300 16.15 -23.95 -20.82
C LYS A 300 15.28 -24.05 -19.57
N LYS A 301 15.76 -23.53 -18.43
CA LYS A 301 15.01 -23.51 -17.17
C LYS A 301 13.72 -22.72 -17.29
N ALA A 302 13.78 -21.49 -17.83
CA ALA A 302 12.62 -20.63 -18.04
C ALA A 302 11.58 -21.28 -18.97
N PHE A 303 12.01 -21.90 -20.07
CA PHE A 303 11.12 -22.57 -21.03
C PHE A 303 10.43 -23.81 -20.43
N ALA A 304 11.13 -24.56 -19.58
CA ALA A 304 10.54 -25.69 -18.88
C ALA A 304 9.44 -25.26 -17.90
N MET A 305 9.60 -24.09 -17.27
CA MET A 305 8.63 -23.53 -16.33
C MET A 305 7.47 -22.81 -17.02
N HIS A 306 7.75 -22.10 -18.12
CA HIS A 306 6.77 -21.33 -18.87
C HIS A 306 7.06 -21.37 -20.38
N PRO A 307 6.44 -22.30 -21.13
CA PRO A 307 6.75 -22.52 -22.55
C PRO A 307 6.52 -21.31 -23.47
N LEU A 308 5.63 -20.38 -23.12
CA LEU A 308 5.32 -19.20 -23.95
C LEU A 308 6.49 -18.21 -24.05
N TRP A 309 7.52 -18.32 -23.20
CA TRP A 309 8.75 -17.56 -23.39
C TRP A 309 9.41 -17.83 -24.73
N ARG A 310 9.26 -19.04 -25.29
CA ARG A 310 9.75 -19.37 -26.65
C ARG A 310 9.08 -18.51 -27.73
N GLU A 311 7.81 -18.16 -27.54
CA GLU A 311 7.05 -17.28 -28.45
C GLU A 311 7.44 -15.81 -28.31
N LEU A 312 7.99 -15.42 -27.15
CA LEU A 312 8.46 -14.06 -26.89
C LEU A 312 9.85 -13.81 -27.48
N VAL A 313 10.77 -14.79 -27.40
CA VAL A 313 12.18 -14.63 -27.82
C VAL A 313 12.32 -13.99 -29.22
N PRO A 314 11.60 -14.43 -30.27
CA PRO A 314 11.70 -13.81 -31.60
C PRO A 314 11.23 -12.34 -31.66
N ARG A 315 10.49 -11.86 -30.67
CA ARG A 315 9.94 -10.49 -30.63
C ARG A 315 10.91 -9.48 -29.99
N LEU A 316 11.83 -9.97 -29.17
CA LEU A 316 12.74 -9.13 -28.37
C LEU A 316 13.80 -8.37 -29.18
N PRO A 317 14.34 -8.88 -30.31
CA PRO A 317 15.30 -8.14 -31.11
C PRO A 317 14.80 -6.79 -31.62
N ALA A 318 13.53 -6.72 -32.03
CA ALA A 318 12.92 -5.47 -32.50
C ALA A 318 12.85 -4.38 -31.42
N SER A 319 12.87 -4.79 -30.14
CA SER A 319 12.90 -3.89 -28.98
C SER A 319 14.32 -3.67 -28.42
N GLY A 320 15.35 -4.25 -29.04
CA GLY A 320 16.73 -4.16 -28.56
C GLY A 320 17.03 -4.95 -27.28
N LEU A 321 16.13 -5.85 -26.87
CA LEU A 321 16.27 -6.66 -25.65
C LEU A 321 17.02 -7.98 -25.89
N LEU A 322 17.24 -8.34 -27.14
CA LEU A 322 18.12 -9.42 -27.58
C LEU A 322 18.89 -8.97 -28.84
N PRO A 323 20.02 -9.60 -29.17
CA PRO A 323 20.74 -9.32 -30.41
C PRO A 323 19.84 -9.53 -31.63
N ASN A 324 19.94 -8.62 -32.61
CA ASN A 324 19.28 -8.76 -33.90
C ASN A 324 20.06 -9.72 -34.82
N ASP A 325 20.22 -10.96 -34.36
CA ASP A 325 20.95 -12.03 -35.03
C ASP A 325 20.12 -13.33 -34.97
N GLN A 326 19.63 -13.76 -36.13
CA GLN A 326 18.79 -14.97 -36.24
C GLN A 326 19.51 -16.23 -35.75
N SER A 327 20.83 -16.32 -35.89
CA SER A 327 21.60 -17.49 -35.43
C SER A 327 21.61 -17.62 -33.91
N ILE A 328 21.67 -16.49 -33.19
CA ILE A 328 21.56 -16.45 -31.73
C ILE A 328 20.14 -16.83 -31.31
N ILE A 329 19.12 -16.29 -31.98
CA ILE A 329 17.72 -16.62 -31.71
C ILE A 329 17.44 -18.12 -31.91
N ASP A 330 17.90 -18.69 -33.03
CA ASP A 330 17.74 -20.12 -33.31
C ASP A 330 18.48 -20.97 -32.26
N LYS A 331 19.67 -20.56 -31.83
CA LYS A 331 20.45 -21.23 -30.78
C LYS A 331 19.73 -21.21 -29.43
N ILE A 332 19.14 -20.08 -29.05
CA ILE A 332 18.32 -19.96 -27.83
C ILE A 332 17.10 -20.88 -27.93
N LEU A 333 16.36 -20.85 -29.05
CA LEU A 333 15.15 -21.66 -29.23
C LEU A 333 15.43 -23.17 -29.32
N ALA A 334 16.63 -23.56 -29.72
CA ALA A 334 17.05 -24.96 -29.82
C ALA A 334 17.26 -25.64 -28.46
N VAL A 335 17.38 -24.89 -27.36
CA VAL A 335 17.49 -25.50 -26.03
C VAL A 335 16.19 -26.25 -25.71
N LYS A 336 16.30 -27.47 -25.18
CA LYS A 336 15.17 -28.34 -24.85
C LYS A 336 14.80 -28.24 -23.39
#